data_AF-A0A4V1LSS4-F1
#
_entry.id   AF-A0A4V1LSS4-F1
#
_cell.length_a   1.000
_cell.length_b   1.000
_cell.length_c   1.000
_cell.angle_alpha   90.00
_cell.angle_beta   90.00
_cell.angle_gamma   90.00
#
_symmetry.space_group_name_H-M   'P 1'
#
loop_
_entity.id
_entity.type
_entity.pdbx_description
1 polymer ?
#
loop_
_entity_poly.entity_id
_entity_poly.type
_entity_poly.pdbx_seq_one_letter_code
_entity_poly.pdbx_strand_id
1 'polypeptide(L)'
;MTMSWWFYRFQKVKLVRLPQAHLQKLDLSAPESLTSEVFREKLEAAGISLYEPDNVYKVPASHSLKNSQENITCRPLTQADEEIFTAFCADISEQDLDDAWVELDHWVVYGLFIDGKLAVASSLYPFRDSKLADLGVVTTPALRGKGLAKILVSYAHEQMQERDYFLQYRSQLDNLKSIGLAESMGLELVGQFEGEKTED
;
A
#
# COMPACT_ATOMS: atom_id res chain seq x y z
N MET A 1 -5.77 11.69 -49.47
CA MET A 1 -5.19 11.18 -48.21
C MET A 1 -6.13 11.56 -47.07
N THR A 2 -6.95 10.62 -46.60
CA THR A 2 -7.86 10.81 -45.47
C THR A 2 -7.13 10.38 -44.20
N MET A 3 -6.80 11.33 -43.32
CA MET A 3 -6.29 11.04 -41.98
C MET A 3 -7.45 10.54 -41.11
N SER A 4 -7.41 9.28 -40.67
CA SER A 4 -8.31 8.79 -39.64
C SER A 4 -7.78 9.20 -38.26
N TRP A 5 -8.57 9.97 -37.53
CA TRP A 5 -8.31 10.25 -36.13
C TRP A 5 -8.83 9.09 -35.29
N TRP A 6 -7.95 8.44 -34.53
CA TRP A 6 -8.33 7.43 -33.54
C TRP A 6 -8.36 8.09 -32.17
N PHE A 7 -9.53 8.12 -31.54
CA PHE A 7 -9.66 8.51 -30.13
C PHE A 7 -9.70 7.23 -29.30
N TYR A 8 -8.62 6.94 -28.58
CA TYR A 8 -8.66 5.92 -27.53
C TYR A 8 -9.46 6.47 -26.35
N ARG A 9 -10.60 5.84 -26.06
CA ARG A 9 -11.38 6.13 -24.85
C ARG A 9 -11.15 4.97 -23.88
N PHE A 10 -10.21 5.15 -22.96
CA PHE A 10 -10.05 4.20 -21.86
C PHE A 10 -11.28 4.31 -20.95
N GLN A 11 -12.11 3.26 -20.91
CA GLN A 11 -13.19 3.17 -19.93
C GLN A 11 -12.58 2.83 -18.56
N LYS A 12 -13.03 3.51 -17.51
CA LYS A 12 -12.76 3.07 -16.14
C LYS A 12 -13.47 1.72 -15.95
N VAL A 13 -12.69 0.66 -15.79
CA VAL A 13 -13.20 -0.68 -15.50
C VAL A 13 -13.25 -0.84 -13.99
N LYS A 14 -14.37 -1.34 -13.45
CA LYS A 14 -14.47 -1.81 -12.07
C LYS A 14 -14.41 -3.33 -12.08
N LEU A 15 -13.42 -3.88 -11.39
CA LEU A 15 -13.31 -5.31 -11.19
C LEU A 15 -13.88 -5.66 -9.81
N VAL A 16 -14.79 -6.63 -9.78
CA VAL A 16 -15.38 -7.14 -8.55
C VAL A 16 -15.07 -8.63 -8.44
N ARG A 17 -14.53 -9.04 -7.30
CA ARG A 17 -14.39 -10.45 -6.94
C ARG A 17 -15.40 -10.75 -5.84
N LEU A 18 -16.32 -11.68 -6.09
CA LEU A 18 -17.29 -12.15 -5.12
C LEU A 18 -17.05 -13.63 -4.79
N PRO A 19 -17.10 -14.03 -3.51
CA PRO A 19 -17.25 -15.42 -3.14
C PRO A 19 -18.48 -16.04 -3.80
N GLN A 20 -18.43 -17.33 -4.14
CA GLN A 20 -19.55 -18.02 -4.79
C GLN A 20 -20.84 -17.95 -3.96
N ALA A 21 -20.73 -17.96 -2.62
CA ALA A 21 -21.86 -17.78 -1.72
C ALA A 21 -22.55 -16.41 -1.90
N HIS A 22 -21.80 -15.34 -2.20
CA HIS A 22 -22.37 -14.01 -2.46
C HIS A 22 -23.02 -13.92 -3.83
N LEU A 23 -22.53 -14.63 -4.84
CA LEU A 23 -23.19 -14.71 -6.15
C LEU A 23 -24.60 -15.30 -6.08
N GLN A 24 -24.89 -16.18 -5.11
CA GLN A 24 -26.23 -16.73 -4.92
C GLN A 24 -27.16 -15.77 -4.19
N LYS A 25 -26.62 -14.90 -3.32
CA LYS A 25 -27.38 -13.87 -2.60
C LYS A 25 -27.66 -12.64 -3.47
N LEU A 26 -26.72 -12.30 -4.34
CA LEU A 26 -26.79 -11.16 -5.22
C LEU A 26 -27.41 -11.60 -6.55
N ASP A 27 -28.67 -11.22 -6.79
CA ASP A 27 -29.27 -11.41 -8.11
C ASP A 27 -28.60 -10.46 -9.13
N LEU A 28 -27.58 -10.97 -9.81
CA LEU A 28 -26.78 -10.26 -10.82
C LEU A 28 -27.16 -10.67 -12.26
N SER A 29 -28.33 -11.28 -12.45
CA SER A 29 -28.77 -11.88 -13.72
C SER A 29 -29.03 -10.89 -14.86
N ALA A 30 -29.10 -9.59 -14.58
CA ALA A 30 -29.33 -8.51 -15.55
C ALA A 30 -28.11 -7.55 -15.68
N PRO A 31 -26.98 -7.98 -16.27
CA PRO A 31 -25.72 -7.26 -16.28
C PRO A 31 -25.77 -5.90 -17.01
N GLU A 32 -26.68 -5.72 -17.97
CA GLU A 32 -26.85 -4.47 -18.73
C GLU A 32 -27.40 -3.30 -17.89
N SER A 33 -28.01 -3.61 -16.74
CA SER A 33 -28.57 -2.62 -15.79
C SER A 33 -27.71 -2.42 -14.54
N LEU A 34 -26.60 -3.16 -14.43
CA LEU A 34 -25.78 -3.19 -13.22
C LEU A 34 -24.82 -2.00 -13.18
N THR A 35 -25.30 -0.88 -12.66
CA THR A 35 -24.45 0.27 -12.31
C THR A 35 -23.74 0.04 -10.98
N SER A 36 -22.80 0.91 -10.63
CA SER A 36 -22.11 0.82 -9.33
C SER A 36 -23.05 1.06 -8.16
N GLU A 37 -24.03 1.95 -8.33
CA GLU A 37 -25.04 2.30 -7.35
C GLU A 37 -25.97 1.10 -7.12
N VAL A 38 -26.52 0.52 -8.19
CA VAL A 38 -27.35 -0.69 -8.12
C VAL A 38 -26.58 -1.86 -7.50
N PHE A 39 -25.29 -1.99 -7.81
CA PHE A 39 -24.46 -3.02 -7.20
C PHE A 39 -24.28 -2.79 -5.69
N ARG A 40 -24.05 -1.55 -5.24
CA ARG A 40 -23.94 -1.21 -3.81
C ARG A 40 -25.25 -1.46 -3.06
N GLU A 41 -26.39 -1.07 -3.63
CA GLU A 41 -27.71 -1.35 -3.07
C GLU A 41 -27.94 -2.85 -2.87
N LYS A 42 -27.52 -3.67 -3.85
CA LYS A 42 -27.62 -5.13 -3.74
C LYS A 42 -26.72 -5.70 -2.65
N LEU A 43 -25.50 -5.18 -2.48
CA LEU A 43 -24.60 -5.59 -1.38
C LEU A 43 -25.22 -5.27 -0.02
N GLU A 44 -25.72 -4.05 0.15
CA GLU A 44 -26.36 -3.60 1.39
C GLU A 44 -27.61 -4.44 1.71
N ALA A 45 -28.48 -4.68 0.72
CA ALA A 45 -29.66 -5.53 0.88
C ALA A 45 -29.31 -6.98 1.24
N ALA A 46 -28.12 -7.46 0.85
CA ALA A 46 -27.60 -8.78 1.20
C ALA A 46 -26.85 -8.81 2.55
N GLY A 47 -26.76 -7.67 3.25
CA GLY A 47 -26.04 -7.53 4.52
C GLY A 47 -24.51 -7.53 4.37
N ILE A 48 -24.00 -7.29 3.16
CA ILE A 48 -22.56 -7.27 2.87
C ILE A 48 -22.06 -5.84 3.00
N SER A 49 -21.22 -5.60 4.01
CA SER A 49 -20.62 -4.29 4.27
C SER A 49 -19.20 -4.22 3.71
N LEU A 50 -18.81 -3.08 3.13
CA LEU A 50 -17.44 -2.84 2.66
C LEU A 50 -16.73 -1.81 3.57
N TYR A 51 -15.40 -1.90 3.65
CA TYR A 51 -14.55 -0.81 4.14
C TYR A 51 -14.60 0.37 3.18
N GLU A 52 -14.26 1.55 3.70
CA GLU A 52 -14.00 2.71 2.86
C GLU A 52 -12.85 2.40 1.88
N PRO A 53 -12.87 2.99 0.67
CA PRO A 53 -11.86 2.72 -0.33
C PRO A 53 -10.48 3.24 0.09
N ASP A 54 -9.45 2.46 -0.23
CA ASP A 54 -8.08 2.94 -0.25
C ASP A 54 -7.67 3.34 -1.67
N ASN A 55 -6.84 4.37 -1.79
CA ASN A 55 -6.01 4.57 -2.97
C ASN A 55 -5.00 3.44 -3.06
N VAL A 56 -4.83 2.86 -4.25
CA VAL A 56 -3.84 1.84 -4.54
C VAL A 56 -2.80 2.42 -5.47
N TYR A 57 -1.55 2.42 -5.01
CA TYR A 57 -0.41 2.89 -5.76
C TYR A 57 0.52 1.74 -6.10
N LYS A 58 1.04 1.75 -7.32
CA LYS A 58 2.14 0.89 -7.75
C LYS A 58 3.46 1.60 -7.46
N VAL A 59 4.40 0.86 -6.86
CA VAL A 59 5.78 1.35 -6.70
C VAL A 59 6.55 1.13 -8.00
N PRO A 60 7.05 2.19 -8.66
CA PRO A 60 7.77 2.04 -9.92
C PRO A 60 9.15 1.42 -9.70
N ALA A 61 9.69 0.80 -10.74
CA ALA A 61 11.04 0.26 -10.72
C ALA A 61 12.08 1.37 -10.48
N SER A 62 12.81 1.23 -9.37
CA SER A 62 13.78 2.12 -8.72
C SER A 62 14.19 3.43 -9.41
N HIS A 63 14.13 4.50 -8.61
CA HIS A 63 15.18 5.51 -8.63
C HIS A 63 16.41 4.98 -7.88
N SER A 64 17.55 4.82 -8.56
CA SER A 64 18.84 4.58 -7.90
C SER A 64 19.18 5.79 -7.04
N LEU A 65 18.90 5.73 -5.75
CA LEU A 65 19.36 6.73 -4.80
C LEU A 65 20.81 6.40 -4.47
N LYS A 66 21.75 7.14 -5.10
CA LYS A 66 23.13 7.17 -4.61
C LYS A 66 23.06 7.70 -3.18
N ASN A 67 23.31 6.83 -2.20
CA ASN A 67 23.51 7.22 -0.80
C ASN A 67 24.64 8.25 -0.76
N SER A 68 24.30 9.53 -0.69
CA SER A 68 25.28 10.62 -0.59
C SER A 68 25.67 10.92 0.85
N GLN A 69 25.10 10.21 1.82
CA GLN A 69 25.40 10.35 3.25
C GLN A 69 26.01 9.05 3.77
N GLU A 70 27.28 9.12 4.18
CA GLU A 70 28.11 7.97 4.61
C GLU A 70 27.54 7.20 5.81
N ASN A 71 26.52 7.74 6.50
CA ASN A 71 25.97 7.18 7.74
C ASN A 71 24.56 6.58 7.61
N ILE A 72 24.03 6.46 6.38
CA ILE A 72 22.73 5.82 6.14
C ILE A 72 22.91 4.36 5.76
N THR A 73 22.22 3.46 6.46
CA THR A 73 22.19 2.03 6.12
C THR A 73 20.77 1.51 6.13
N CYS A 74 20.43 0.62 5.19
CA CYS A 74 19.16 -0.10 5.15
C CYS A 74 19.44 -1.59 5.34
N ARG A 75 18.63 -2.28 6.14
CA ARG A 75 18.75 -3.73 6.36
C ARG A 75 17.42 -4.35 6.81
N PRO A 76 17.27 -5.69 6.72
CA PRO A 76 16.19 -6.39 7.41
C PRO A 76 16.24 -6.14 8.92
N LEU A 77 15.07 -6.00 9.52
CA LEU A 77 14.89 -6.12 10.96
C LEU A 77 14.47 -7.55 11.29
N THR A 78 14.88 -8.02 12.46
CA THR A 78 14.53 -9.34 12.98
C THR A 78 14.09 -9.20 14.44
N GLN A 79 13.62 -10.28 15.07
CA GLN A 79 13.28 -10.24 16.49
C GLN A 79 14.46 -9.79 17.38
N ALA A 80 15.71 -9.98 16.94
CA ALA A 80 16.87 -9.48 17.68
C ALA A 80 16.93 -7.94 17.77
N ASP A 81 16.14 -7.23 16.96
CA ASP A 81 16.03 -5.77 16.93
C ASP A 81 14.88 -5.24 17.80
N GLU A 82 14.21 -6.08 18.59
CA GLU A 82 13.02 -5.72 19.38
C GLU A 82 13.24 -4.46 20.22
N GLU A 83 14.33 -4.38 20.99
CA GLU A 83 14.63 -3.20 21.82
C GLU A 83 14.80 -1.92 20.98
N ILE A 84 15.42 -2.03 19.80
CA ILE A 84 15.63 -0.90 18.88
C ILE A 84 14.29 -0.48 18.28
N PHE A 85 13.45 -1.43 17.88
CA PHE A 85 12.15 -1.18 17.29
C PHE A 85 11.19 -0.55 18.31
N THR A 86 11.14 -1.07 19.54
CA THR A 86 10.36 -0.48 20.63
C THR A 86 10.79 0.96 20.92
N ALA A 87 12.10 1.22 21.00
CA ALA A 87 12.60 2.58 21.19
C ALA A 87 12.23 3.52 20.04
N PHE A 88 12.23 3.02 18.81
CA PHE A 88 11.79 3.77 17.62
C PHE A 88 10.28 4.10 17.67
N CYS A 89 9.44 3.14 18.05
CA CYS A 89 8.00 3.33 18.17
C CYS A 89 7.62 4.32 19.29
N ALA A 90 8.43 4.42 20.35
CA ALA A 90 8.16 5.33 21.48
C ALA A 90 8.09 6.81 21.08
N ASP A 91 8.74 7.20 19.96
CA ASP A 91 8.72 8.57 19.43
C ASP A 91 7.59 8.81 18.41
N ILE A 92 6.76 7.81 18.11
CA ILE A 92 5.69 7.85 17.11
C ILE A 92 4.33 7.72 17.80
N SER A 93 3.35 8.55 17.41
CA SER A 93 1.99 8.43 17.95
C SER A 93 1.35 7.12 17.53
N GLU A 94 0.53 6.55 18.41
CA GLU A 94 -0.28 5.33 18.17
C GLU A 94 -1.02 5.39 16.81
N GLN A 95 -1.74 6.47 16.53
CA GLN A 95 -2.42 6.65 15.23
C GLN A 95 -1.47 6.56 14.02
N ASP A 96 -0.28 7.14 14.09
CA ASP A 96 0.68 7.07 12.97
C ASP A 96 1.27 5.64 12.83
N LEU A 97 1.33 4.85 13.92
CA LEU A 97 1.72 3.43 13.88
C LEU A 97 0.60 2.56 13.31
N ASP A 98 -0.64 2.77 13.75
CA ASP A 98 -1.82 2.07 13.26
C ASP A 98 -2.06 2.34 11.78
N ASP A 99 -2.00 3.61 11.36
CA ASP A 99 -2.17 4.02 9.95
C ASP A 99 -1.10 3.41 9.04
N ALA A 100 0.13 3.28 9.56
CA ALA A 100 1.24 2.71 8.79
C ALA A 100 1.26 1.18 8.83
N TRP A 101 0.63 0.58 9.84
CA TRP A 101 0.58 -0.86 10.11
C TRP A 101 1.96 -1.53 10.02
N VAL A 102 2.89 -1.00 10.83
CA VAL A 102 4.29 -1.45 10.88
C VAL A 102 4.53 -2.18 12.19
N GLU A 103 4.71 -3.51 12.11
CA GLU A 103 4.99 -4.41 13.22
C GLU A 103 6.24 -5.25 12.90
N LEU A 104 7.02 -5.61 13.93
CA LEU A 104 8.32 -6.29 13.79
C LEU A 104 8.19 -7.76 13.37
N ASP A 105 7.06 -8.38 13.66
CA ASP A 105 6.74 -9.78 13.35
C ASP A 105 5.99 -9.95 12.02
N HIS A 106 5.76 -8.85 11.28
CA HIS A 106 5.28 -8.91 9.91
C HIS A 106 6.25 -9.69 9.00
N TRP A 107 5.72 -10.20 7.88
CA TRP A 107 6.41 -11.16 7.00
C TRP A 107 7.84 -10.75 6.62
N VAL A 108 8.02 -9.49 6.22
CA VAL A 108 9.34 -8.89 6.02
C VAL A 108 9.33 -7.48 6.58
N VAL A 109 10.31 -7.15 7.41
CA VAL A 109 10.47 -5.81 7.97
C VAL A 109 11.84 -5.27 7.61
N TYR A 110 11.89 -4.03 7.14
CA TYR A 110 13.12 -3.33 6.83
C TYR A 110 13.25 -2.07 7.68
N GLY A 111 14.49 -1.74 8.04
CA GLY A 111 14.83 -0.55 8.78
C GLY A 111 15.87 0.29 8.06
N LEU A 112 15.69 1.62 8.08
CA LEU A 112 16.70 2.59 7.73
C LEU A 112 17.31 3.17 9.00
N PHE A 113 18.63 3.12 9.10
CA PHE A 113 19.39 3.60 10.22
C PHE A 113 20.19 4.85 9.84
N ILE A 114 20.26 5.81 10.77
CA ILE A 114 21.15 6.98 10.73
C ILE A 114 22.00 6.96 11.98
N ASP A 115 23.31 6.93 11.84
CA ASP A 115 24.26 6.87 12.96
C ASP A 115 23.94 5.72 13.95
N GLY A 116 23.51 4.58 13.42
CA GLY A 116 23.14 3.39 14.19
C GLY A 116 21.77 3.44 14.87
N LYS A 117 20.99 4.51 14.70
CA LYS A 117 19.63 4.64 15.23
C LYS A 117 18.59 4.39 14.15
N LEU A 118 17.57 3.60 14.46
CA LEU A 118 16.44 3.36 13.56
C LEU A 118 15.66 4.66 13.33
N ALA A 119 15.51 5.05 12.08
CA ALA A 119 14.91 6.32 11.65
C ALA A 119 13.63 6.13 10.83
N VAL A 120 13.55 5.01 10.10
CA VAL A 120 12.37 4.60 9.32
C VAL A 120 12.23 3.09 9.45
N ALA A 121 11.02 2.60 9.63
CA ALA A 121 10.69 1.19 9.53
C ALA A 121 9.61 0.97 8.48
N SER A 122 9.66 -0.19 7.82
CA SER A 122 8.70 -0.57 6.81
C SER A 122 8.38 -2.05 6.94
N SER A 123 7.08 -2.37 7.02
CA SER A 123 6.59 -3.74 7.01
C SER A 123 6.00 -4.07 5.65
N LEU A 124 6.25 -5.28 5.21
CA LEU A 124 5.74 -5.83 3.96
C LEU A 124 4.99 -7.12 4.26
N TYR A 125 3.88 -7.33 3.56
CA TYR A 125 3.06 -8.53 3.70
C TYR A 125 2.51 -8.99 2.33
N PRO A 126 2.45 -10.30 2.06
CA PRO A 126 1.88 -10.81 0.82
C PRO A 126 0.41 -10.40 0.72
N PHE A 127 0.03 -9.81 -0.41
CA PHE A 127 -1.34 -9.40 -0.62
C PHE A 127 -2.13 -10.52 -1.28
N ARG A 128 -2.85 -11.27 -0.44
CA ARG A 128 -3.68 -12.42 -0.86
C ARG A 128 -2.82 -13.43 -1.65
N ASP A 129 -3.47 -14.27 -2.45
CA ASP A 129 -2.81 -15.21 -3.35
C ASP A 129 -2.35 -14.50 -4.64
N SER A 130 -1.33 -13.65 -4.52
CA SER A 130 -0.77 -12.89 -5.64
C SER A 130 0.73 -12.61 -5.49
N LYS A 131 1.33 -12.02 -6.54
CA LYS A 131 2.71 -11.51 -6.52
C LYS A 131 2.81 -10.08 -5.99
N LEU A 132 1.72 -9.51 -5.47
CA LEU A 132 1.76 -8.22 -4.81
C LEU A 132 2.19 -8.39 -3.36
N ALA A 133 3.09 -7.53 -2.90
CA ALA A 133 3.36 -7.32 -1.49
C ALA A 133 2.91 -5.91 -1.14
N ASP A 134 2.03 -5.81 -0.15
CA ASP A 134 1.56 -4.53 0.37
C ASP A 134 2.56 -4.00 1.41
N LEU A 135 2.63 -2.69 1.53
CA LEU A 135 3.71 -1.97 2.19
C LEU A 135 3.12 -0.97 3.18
N GLY A 136 3.57 -1.08 4.42
CA GLY A 136 3.50 -0.06 5.46
C GLY A 136 4.85 0.62 5.65
N VAL A 137 4.87 1.93 5.92
CA VAL A 137 6.12 2.65 6.21
C VAL A 137 5.89 3.81 7.17
N VAL A 138 6.77 3.94 8.17
CA VAL A 138 6.70 5.02 9.16
C VAL A 138 8.08 5.62 9.42
N THR A 139 8.13 6.94 9.52
CA THR A 139 9.34 7.72 9.84
C THR A 139 9.13 8.47 11.14
N THR A 140 10.15 8.52 12.00
CA THR A 140 10.08 9.29 13.26
C THR A 140 9.71 10.76 12.97
N PRO A 141 8.89 11.41 13.81
CA PRO A 141 8.42 12.77 13.55
C PRO A 141 9.54 13.78 13.26
N ALA A 142 10.65 13.70 13.99
CA ALA A 142 11.80 14.60 13.84
C ALA A 142 12.55 14.48 12.50
N LEU A 143 12.33 13.39 11.76
CA LEU A 143 13.07 13.07 10.52
C LEU A 143 12.18 13.09 9.27
N ARG A 144 10.89 13.45 9.40
CA ARG A 144 9.96 13.57 8.27
C ARG A 144 10.39 14.66 7.28
N GLY A 145 9.94 14.53 6.03
CA GLY A 145 10.23 15.49 4.96
C GLY A 145 11.67 15.46 4.43
N LYS A 146 12.52 14.55 4.92
CA LYS A 146 13.94 14.42 4.51
C LYS A 146 14.18 13.37 3.41
N GLY A 147 13.12 12.76 2.88
CA GLY A 147 13.22 11.72 1.84
C GLY A 147 13.68 10.34 2.34
N LEU A 148 13.79 10.11 3.65
CA LEU A 148 14.28 8.84 4.21
C LEU A 148 13.36 7.65 3.90
N ALA A 149 12.04 7.84 3.97
CA ALA A 149 11.08 6.80 3.59
C ALA A 149 11.28 6.35 2.13
N LYS A 150 11.60 7.29 1.22
CA LYS A 150 11.89 6.98 -0.17
C LYS A 150 13.12 6.09 -0.32
N ILE A 151 14.17 6.31 0.48
CA ILE A 151 15.36 5.46 0.50
C ILE A 151 15.00 4.04 0.92
N LEU A 152 14.27 3.89 2.04
CA LEU A 152 13.91 2.58 2.56
C LEU A 152 12.98 1.81 1.61
N VAL A 153 11.99 2.47 1.01
CA VAL A 153 11.08 1.81 0.08
C VAL A 153 11.78 1.44 -1.23
N SER A 154 12.71 2.28 -1.74
CA SER A 154 13.55 1.88 -2.88
C SER A 154 14.35 0.61 -2.58
N TYR A 155 14.96 0.54 -1.39
CA TYR A 155 15.67 -0.65 -0.92
C TYR A 155 14.72 -1.86 -0.84
N ALA A 156 13.57 -1.71 -0.19
CA ALA A 156 12.58 -2.78 -0.07
C ALA A 156 12.10 -3.29 -1.44
N HIS A 157 11.90 -2.37 -2.40
CA HIS A 157 11.51 -2.70 -3.76
C HIS A 157 12.57 -3.57 -4.45
N GLU A 158 13.85 -3.18 -4.40
CA GLU A 158 14.95 -3.98 -4.97
C GLU A 158 14.99 -5.39 -4.34
N GLN A 159 14.87 -5.47 -3.01
CA GLN A 159 14.87 -6.76 -2.30
C GLN A 159 13.66 -7.64 -2.66
N MET A 160 12.48 -7.06 -2.90
CA MET A 160 11.29 -7.81 -3.28
C MET A 160 11.29 -8.23 -4.74
N GLN A 161 11.88 -7.43 -5.62
CA GLN A 161 12.06 -7.82 -7.03
C GLN A 161 12.93 -9.07 -7.17
N GLU A 162 13.99 -9.20 -6.38
CA GLU A 162 14.81 -10.43 -6.33
C GLU A 162 14.01 -11.67 -5.91
N ARG A 163 12.87 -11.47 -5.22
CA ARG A 163 11.95 -12.52 -4.76
C ARG A 163 10.73 -12.68 -5.67
N ASP A 164 10.69 -12.02 -6.83
CA ASP A 164 9.56 -12.04 -7.78
C ASP A 164 8.25 -11.48 -7.19
N TYR A 165 8.36 -10.42 -6.36
CA TYR A 165 7.24 -9.65 -5.83
C TYR A 165 7.21 -8.21 -6.37
N PHE A 166 6.01 -7.67 -6.52
CA PHE A 166 5.74 -6.27 -6.85
C PHE A 166 5.19 -5.54 -5.63
N LEU A 167 5.78 -4.40 -5.29
CA LEU A 167 5.28 -3.59 -4.19
C LEU A 167 4.05 -2.78 -4.62
N GLN A 168 3.02 -2.82 -3.78
CA GLN A 168 1.93 -1.85 -3.79
C GLN A 168 1.98 -1.03 -2.49
N TYR A 169 1.49 0.20 -2.55
CA TYR A 169 1.26 1.05 -1.39
C TYR A 169 -0.22 1.42 -1.35
N ARG A 170 -0.83 1.38 -0.17
CA ARG A 170 -2.21 1.82 0.01
C ARG A 170 -2.29 3.01 0.96
N SER A 171 -3.29 3.86 0.74
CA SER A 171 -3.63 4.91 1.69
C SER A 171 -5.13 5.16 1.69
N GLN A 172 -5.67 5.55 2.83
CA GLN A 172 -7.02 6.13 2.90
C GLN A 172 -7.10 7.38 2.00
N LEU A 173 -8.30 7.69 1.50
CA LEU A 173 -8.51 8.79 0.55
C LEU A 173 -8.24 10.18 1.14
N ASP A 174 -8.34 10.33 2.45
CA ASP A 174 -8.18 11.58 3.19
C ASP A 174 -6.87 11.66 3.98
N ASN A 175 -6.03 10.61 3.95
CA ASN A 175 -4.72 10.62 4.58
C ASN A 175 -3.70 11.40 3.73
N LEU A 176 -3.73 12.74 3.85
CA LEU A 176 -2.89 13.67 3.09
C LEU A 176 -1.39 13.44 3.28
N LYS A 177 -0.96 12.92 4.45
CA LYS A 177 0.46 12.59 4.69
C LYS A 177 0.90 11.43 3.79
N SER A 178 0.11 10.36 3.75
CA SER A 178 0.37 9.18 2.94
C SER A 178 0.25 9.46 1.45
N ILE A 179 -0.72 10.27 1.04
CA ILE A 179 -0.86 10.74 -0.34
C ILE A 179 0.36 11.56 -0.75
N GLY A 180 0.79 12.52 0.09
CA GLY A 180 1.99 13.32 -0.17
C GLY A 180 3.27 12.50 -0.23
N LEU A 181 3.38 11.42 0.57
CA LEU A 181 4.47 10.47 0.46
C LEU A 181 4.45 9.77 -0.91
N ALA A 182 3.31 9.20 -1.31
CA ALA A 182 3.15 8.53 -2.60
C ALA A 182 3.53 9.44 -3.78
N GLU A 183 3.07 10.70 -3.76
CA GLU A 183 3.42 11.71 -4.77
C GLU A 183 4.92 12.03 -4.78
N SER A 184 5.54 12.25 -3.61
CA SER A 184 6.98 12.57 -3.51
C SER A 184 7.90 11.43 -3.99
N MET A 185 7.39 10.20 -3.92
CA MET A 185 8.06 9.00 -4.39
C MET A 185 7.83 8.74 -5.88
N GLY A 186 6.88 9.45 -6.50
CA GLY A 186 6.48 9.22 -7.88
C GLY A 186 5.70 7.92 -8.06
N LEU A 187 4.96 7.48 -7.03
CA LEU A 187 4.13 6.27 -7.13
C LEU A 187 2.99 6.50 -8.12
N GLU A 188 2.65 5.46 -8.87
CA GLU A 188 1.59 5.52 -9.87
C GLU A 188 0.26 5.11 -9.22
N LEU A 189 -0.72 6.02 -9.15
CA LEU A 189 -2.07 5.68 -8.73
C LEU A 189 -2.71 4.77 -9.79
N VAL A 190 -2.99 3.51 -9.42
CA VAL A 190 -3.56 2.52 -10.34
C VAL A 190 -5.05 2.31 -10.15
N GLY A 191 -5.59 2.68 -8.98
CA GLY A 191 -7.02 2.56 -8.71
C GLY A 191 -7.37 2.76 -7.25
N GLN A 192 -8.58 2.30 -6.90
CA GLN A 192 -9.08 2.24 -5.53
C GLN A 192 -9.49 0.81 -5.19
N PHE A 193 -9.36 0.44 -3.93
CA PHE A 193 -9.68 -0.90 -3.44
C PHE A 193 -10.62 -0.82 -2.23
N GLU A 194 -11.68 -1.62 -2.26
CA GLU A 194 -12.64 -1.78 -1.17
C GLU A 194 -12.64 -3.26 -0.75
N GLY A 195 -12.41 -3.52 0.53
CA GLY A 195 -12.50 -4.86 1.12
C GLY A 195 -13.87 -5.09 1.76
N GLU A 196 -14.33 -6.34 1.79
CA GLU A 196 -15.49 -6.73 2.61
C GLU A 196 -15.11 -6.66 4.10
N LYS A 197 -16.01 -6.14 4.93
CA LYS A 197 -15.92 -6.21 6.39
C LYS A 197 -16.37 -7.60 6.81
N THR A 198 -15.44 -8.41 7.30
CA THR A 198 -15.77 -9.64 8.02
C THR A 198 -15.89 -9.31 9.50
N GLU A 199 -16.92 -9.81 10.17
CA GLU A 199 -16.90 -9.85 11.64
C GLU A 199 -15.74 -10.76 12.06
N ASP A 200 -14.87 -10.26 12.94
CA ASP A 200 -13.78 -11.03 13.56
C ASP A 200 -14.32 -12.13 14.49
#